data_AF-R4K152-F1
#
_entry.id   AF-R4K152-F1
#
_cell.length_a   1.000
_cell.length_b   1.000
_cell.length_c   1.000
_cell.angle_alpha   90.00
_cell.angle_beta   90.00
_cell.angle_gamma   90.00
#
_symmetry.space_group_name_H-M   'P 1'
#
loop_
_entity.id
_entity.type
_entity.pdbx_description
1 polymer ?
#
loop_
_entity_poly.entity_id
_entity_poly.type
_entity_poly.pdbx_seq_one_letter_code
_entity_poly.pdbx_strand_id
1 'polypeptide(L)'
;MRCYLITFMYLSIIIIIPVILLFNWQNNKIIKKNFTLNYKYKKMCQFLIIDIFIACVGIFFITFILPFLIWNLGSKGYVIETEVLNSYNIKPISSSNNKKNIYVKESYIDNKKEYMINVNGSLQNYDAASIEIEENNYYANSPKYEEVNSYKVYELTSSNIIVKSVNDIYVDVYLDKGTSTFLYKKIHICIPENSIDNSTN
;
A
#
# COMPACT_ATOMS: atom_id res chain seq x y z
N MET A 1 3.39 3.46 3.20
CA MET A 1 2.40 3.14 4.26
C MET A 1 1.01 3.31 3.65
N ARG A 2 0.41 2.21 3.18
CA ARG A 2 -0.86 2.21 2.42
C ARG A 2 -2.01 2.39 3.43
N CYS A 3 -2.54 3.61 3.52
CA CYS A 3 -3.38 4.10 4.63
C CYS A 3 -4.89 3.89 4.40
N TYR A 4 -5.31 2.71 3.94
CA TYR A 4 -6.70 2.51 3.51
C TYR A 4 -7.62 1.84 4.55
N LEU A 5 -7.07 1.34 5.67
CA LEU A 5 -7.86 1.07 6.88
C LEU A 5 -8.59 2.33 7.37
N ILE A 6 -7.97 3.48 7.15
CA ILE A 6 -8.53 4.81 7.44
C ILE A 6 -9.80 5.06 6.62
N THR A 7 -9.91 4.55 5.38
CA THR A 7 -11.09 4.73 4.53
C THR A 7 -12.33 4.09 5.15
N PHE A 8 -12.23 2.85 5.64
CA PHE A 8 -13.35 2.20 6.33
C PHE A 8 -13.66 2.84 7.69
N MET A 9 -12.65 3.36 8.40
CA MET A 9 -12.89 4.17 9.60
C MET A 9 -13.67 5.45 9.27
N TYR A 10 -13.30 6.20 8.22
CA TYR A 10 -14.05 7.39 7.82
C TYR A 10 -15.46 7.06 7.33
N LEU A 11 -15.65 5.97 6.57
CA LEU A 11 -16.97 5.51 6.17
C LEU A 11 -17.85 5.15 7.37
N SER A 12 -17.27 4.63 8.44
CA SER A 12 -18.02 4.26 9.65
C SER A 12 -18.64 5.48 10.36
N ILE A 13 -18.12 6.70 10.16
CA ILE A 13 -18.68 7.95 10.71
C ILE A 13 -20.10 8.21 10.16
N ILE A 14 -20.40 7.72 8.96
CA ILE A 14 -21.73 7.86 8.35
C ILE A 14 -22.81 7.20 9.23
N ILE A 15 -22.48 6.18 10.03
CA ILE A 15 -23.40 5.53 10.99
C ILE A 15 -23.91 6.50 12.07
N ILE A 16 -23.17 7.58 12.36
CA ILE A 16 -23.57 8.53 13.41
C ILE A 16 -24.85 9.29 13.02
N ILE A 17 -25.02 9.60 11.73
CA ILE A 17 -26.18 10.36 11.22
C ILE A 17 -27.52 9.64 11.52
N PRO A 18 -27.75 8.38 11.10
CA PRO A 18 -28.99 7.68 11.39
C PRO A 18 -29.20 7.47 12.90
N VAL A 19 -28.13 7.31 13.69
CA VAL A 19 -28.21 7.17 15.15
C VAL A 19 -28.72 8.46 15.81
N ILE A 20 -28.22 9.63 15.37
CA ILE A 20 -28.73 10.94 15.84
C ILE A 20 -30.20 11.12 15.45
N LEU A 21 -30.58 10.75 14.23
CA LEU A 21 -31.97 10.85 13.77
C LEU A 21 -32.90 9.94 14.58
N LEU A 22 -32.47 8.71 14.86
CA LEU A 22 -33.20 7.77 15.72
C LEU A 22 -33.38 8.34 17.12
N PHE A 23 -32.31 8.85 17.75
CA PHE A 23 -32.38 9.45 19.07
C PHE A 23 -33.35 10.63 19.11
N ASN A 24 -33.27 11.55 18.14
CA ASN A 24 -34.16 12.70 18.04
C ASN A 24 -35.63 12.28 17.87
N TRP A 25 -35.90 11.27 17.05
CA TRP A 25 -37.25 10.75 16.85
C TRP A 25 -37.81 10.10 18.11
N GLN A 26 -37.02 9.26 18.78
CA GLN A 26 -37.37 8.61 20.03
C GLN A 26 -37.62 9.65 21.15
N ASN A 27 -36.79 10.68 21.23
CA ASN A 27 -36.91 11.75 22.21
C ASN A 27 -38.19 12.57 22.01
N ASN A 28 -38.47 13.00 20.77
CA ASN A 28 -39.69 13.71 20.41
C ASN A 28 -40.96 12.92 20.78
N LYS A 29 -40.92 11.59 20.68
CA LYS A 29 -42.04 10.71 21.05
C LYS A 29 -42.29 10.67 22.57
N ILE A 30 -41.24 10.78 23.39
CA ILE A 30 -41.37 10.82 24.86
C ILE A 30 -41.86 12.19 25.32
N ILE A 31 -41.31 13.27 24.74
CA ILE A 31 -41.64 14.64 25.16
C ILE A 31 -43.14 14.91 25.01
N LYS A 32 -43.75 14.46 23.91
CA LYS A 32 -45.18 14.60 23.61
C LYS A 32 -46.12 13.85 24.57
N LYS A 33 -45.60 12.96 25.43
CA LYS A 33 -46.41 12.20 26.40
C LYS A 33 -46.41 12.87 27.77
N ASN A 34 -47.55 12.81 28.46
CA ASN A 34 -47.74 13.36 29.81
C ASN A 34 -47.17 12.43 30.89
N PHE A 35 -45.86 12.15 30.82
CA PHE A 35 -45.13 11.41 31.86
C PHE A 35 -44.44 12.34 32.85
N THR A 36 -44.14 11.82 34.04
CA THR A 36 -43.33 12.53 35.04
C THR A 36 -41.92 12.80 34.53
N LEU A 37 -41.30 13.89 35.00
CA LEU A 37 -39.98 14.34 34.58
C LEU A 37 -38.92 13.24 34.77
N ASN A 38 -38.91 12.59 35.95
CA ASN A 38 -37.99 11.50 36.29
C ASN A 38 -38.14 10.31 35.34
N TYR A 39 -39.37 9.97 34.93
CA TYR A 39 -39.60 8.90 33.97
C TYR A 39 -39.06 9.26 32.58
N LYS A 40 -39.26 10.52 32.14
CA LYS A 40 -38.72 11.01 30.86
C LYS A 40 -37.20 10.90 30.82
N TYR A 41 -36.50 11.39 31.86
CA TYR A 41 -35.04 11.30 31.93
C TYR A 41 -34.53 9.85 31.94
N LYS A 42 -35.13 8.99 32.78
CA LYS A 42 -34.75 7.57 32.82
C LYS A 42 -34.86 6.91 31.45
N LYS A 43 -35.93 7.21 30.71
CA LYS A 43 -36.14 6.66 29.37
C LYS A 43 -35.22 7.26 28.30
N MET A 44 -34.93 8.57 28.35
CA MET A 44 -33.95 9.20 27.46
C MET A 44 -32.55 8.62 27.65
N CYS A 45 -32.12 8.38 28.88
CA CYS A 45 -30.84 7.71 29.14
C CYS A 45 -30.81 6.27 28.60
N GLN A 46 -31.92 5.51 28.75
CA GLN A 46 -32.01 4.16 28.17
C GLN A 46 -31.87 4.18 26.64
N PHE A 47 -32.52 5.13 25.97
CA PHE A 47 -32.42 5.32 24.53
C PHE A 47 -31.01 5.67 24.09
N LEU A 48 -30.36 6.62 24.77
CA LEU A 48 -28.98 7.00 24.48
C LEU A 48 -28.02 5.80 24.57
N ILE A 49 -28.15 4.96 25.60
CA ILE A 49 -27.30 3.77 25.76
C ILE A 49 -27.54 2.77 24.61
N ILE A 50 -28.80 2.52 24.24
CA ILE A 50 -29.15 1.60 23.15
C ILE A 50 -28.62 2.13 21.81
N ASP A 51 -28.79 3.42 21.55
CA ASP A 51 -28.37 4.06 20.31
C ASP A 51 -26.83 4.06 20.17
N ILE A 52 -26.08 4.28 21.25
CA ILE A 52 -24.62 4.13 21.27
C ILE A 52 -24.23 2.68 20.97
N PHE A 53 -24.90 1.70 21.58
CA PHE A 53 -24.62 0.29 21.32
C PHE A 53 -24.84 -0.07 19.84
N ILE A 54 -25.94 0.40 19.25
CA ILE A 54 -26.23 0.24 17.80
C ILE A 54 -25.12 0.87 16.95
N ALA A 55 -24.65 2.07 17.32
CA ALA A 55 -23.57 2.73 16.61
C ALA A 55 -22.26 1.91 16.65
N CYS A 56 -21.89 1.41 17.84
CA CYS A 56 -20.70 0.57 18.02
C CYS A 56 -20.77 -0.70 17.16
N VAL A 57 -21.91 -1.38 17.15
CA VAL A 57 -22.13 -2.56 16.31
C VAL A 57 -22.02 -2.19 14.83
N GLY A 58 -22.67 -1.11 14.40
CA GLY A 58 -22.60 -0.64 13.00
C GLY A 58 -21.18 -0.32 12.55
N ILE A 59 -20.41 0.39 13.36
CA ILE A 59 -18.99 0.68 13.10
C ILE A 59 -18.19 -0.60 12.97
N PHE A 60 -18.35 -1.55 13.91
CA PHE A 60 -17.67 -2.85 13.85
C PHE A 60 -17.98 -3.61 12.55
N PHE A 61 -19.25 -3.62 12.13
CA PHE A 61 -19.65 -4.23 10.86
C PHE A 61 -18.98 -3.59 9.65
N ILE A 62 -18.94 -2.25 9.56
CA ILE A 62 -18.32 -1.55 8.44
C ILE A 62 -16.80 -1.70 8.44
N THR A 63 -16.16 -1.64 9.60
CA THR A 63 -14.70 -1.61 9.68
C THR A 63 -14.08 -3.00 9.53
N PHE A 64 -14.73 -4.06 10.01
CA PHE A 64 -14.13 -5.40 10.03
C PHE A 64 -14.89 -6.39 9.15
N ILE A 65 -16.20 -6.49 9.32
CA ILE A 65 -17.00 -7.52 8.64
C ILE A 65 -17.12 -7.22 7.15
N LEU A 66 -17.38 -5.96 6.78
CA LEU A 66 -17.56 -5.58 5.37
C LEU A 66 -16.30 -5.80 4.52
N PRO A 67 -15.09 -5.34 4.90
CA PRO A 67 -13.86 -5.66 4.18
C PRO A 67 -13.62 -7.16 4.06
N PHE A 68 -13.88 -7.91 5.13
CA PHE A 68 -13.75 -9.37 5.13
C PHE A 68 -14.70 -10.04 4.13
N LEU A 69 -15.96 -9.63 4.09
CA LEU A 69 -16.93 -10.16 3.13
C LEU A 69 -16.55 -9.82 1.69
N ILE A 70 -16.15 -8.57 1.43
CA ILE A 70 -15.70 -8.14 0.11
C ILE A 70 -14.50 -8.94 -0.35
N TRP A 71 -13.53 -9.17 0.54
CA TRP A 71 -12.36 -9.99 0.24
C TRP A 71 -12.75 -11.43 -0.11
N ASN A 72 -13.56 -12.09 0.72
CA ASN A 72 -13.87 -13.50 0.52
C ASN A 72 -14.77 -13.75 -0.70
N LEU A 73 -15.76 -12.88 -0.93
CA LEU A 73 -16.76 -13.06 -1.99
C LEU A 73 -16.36 -12.42 -3.33
N GLY A 74 -15.46 -11.45 -3.30
CA GLY A 74 -15.07 -10.73 -4.50
C GLY A 74 -14.21 -11.59 -5.44
N SER A 75 -14.35 -11.31 -6.75
CA SER A 75 -13.54 -11.92 -7.80
C SER A 75 -12.09 -11.48 -7.68
N LYS A 76 -11.17 -12.46 -7.65
CA LYS A 76 -9.74 -12.24 -7.49
C LYS A 76 -9.02 -12.53 -8.80
N GLY A 77 -8.14 -11.62 -9.17
CA GLY A 77 -7.15 -11.80 -10.22
C GLY A 77 -5.77 -11.92 -9.61
N TYR A 78 -4.79 -12.19 -10.46
CA TYR A 78 -3.40 -12.19 -10.07
C TYR A 78 -2.73 -10.89 -10.48
N VAL A 79 -1.98 -10.31 -9.56
CA VAL A 79 -1.15 -9.13 -9.78
C VAL A 79 0.28 -9.46 -9.36
N ILE A 80 1.24 -8.82 -10.01
CA ILE A 80 2.66 -8.94 -9.66
C ILE A 80 2.98 -7.79 -8.71
N GLU A 81 3.25 -8.12 -7.46
CA GLU A 81 3.77 -7.16 -6.47
C GLU A 81 5.25 -7.46 -6.19
N THR A 82 5.99 -6.41 -5.87
CA THR A 82 7.44 -6.45 -5.65
C THR A 82 7.77 -6.14 -4.20
N GLU A 83 8.64 -6.95 -3.59
CA GLU A 83 9.18 -6.74 -2.25
C GLU A 83 10.68 -6.46 -2.34
N VAL A 84 11.14 -5.38 -1.72
CA VAL A 84 12.57 -5.05 -1.63
C VAL A 84 13.15 -5.80 -0.43
N LEU A 85 13.99 -6.81 -0.69
CA LEU A 85 14.66 -7.59 0.35
C LEU A 85 15.85 -6.87 0.95
N ASN A 86 16.70 -6.33 0.08
CA ASN A 86 17.95 -5.67 0.45
C ASN A 86 18.07 -4.38 -0.35
N SER A 87 18.55 -3.32 0.30
CA SER A 87 18.82 -2.02 -0.33
C SER A 87 20.18 -1.52 0.11
N TYR A 88 21.05 -1.22 -0.86
CA TYR A 88 22.40 -0.73 -0.62
C TYR A 88 22.61 0.57 -1.39
N ASN A 89 23.30 1.53 -0.78
CA ASN A 89 23.76 2.70 -1.51
C ASN A 89 24.90 2.29 -2.44
N ILE A 90 24.84 2.72 -3.71
CA ILE A 90 25.90 2.46 -4.68
C ILE A 90 26.77 3.69 -4.88
N LYS A 91 28.04 3.44 -5.19
CA LYS A 91 29.01 4.49 -5.49
C LYS A 91 29.12 4.65 -7.00
N PRO A 92 29.53 5.84 -7.48
CA PRO A 92 29.80 5.98 -8.90
C PRO A 92 30.98 5.09 -9.32
N ILE A 93 30.90 4.58 -10.55
CA ILE A 93 32.00 3.89 -11.25
C ILE A 93 33.07 4.91 -11.63
N SER A 94 32.63 6.09 -12.08
CA SER A 94 33.50 7.23 -12.32
C SER A 94 32.86 8.50 -11.80
N SER A 95 33.64 9.26 -11.03
CA SER A 95 33.32 10.58 -10.53
C SER A 95 34.31 11.54 -11.16
N SER A 96 33.84 12.56 -11.88
CA SER A 96 34.71 13.59 -12.44
C SER A 96 34.31 14.93 -11.86
N ASN A 97 35.30 15.72 -11.40
CA ASN A 97 35.09 16.99 -10.71
C ASN A 97 34.21 18.01 -11.46
N ASN A 98 33.95 17.81 -12.76
CA ASN A 98 33.09 18.66 -13.60
C ASN A 98 32.10 17.88 -14.50
N LYS A 99 31.92 16.56 -14.32
CA LYS A 99 30.91 15.77 -15.08
C LYS A 99 29.98 15.04 -14.13
N LYS A 100 28.77 14.71 -14.63
CA LYS A 100 27.81 13.87 -13.91
C LYS A 100 28.47 12.55 -13.51
N ASN A 101 28.18 12.11 -12.29
CA ASN A 101 28.63 10.83 -11.77
C ASN A 101 28.00 9.69 -12.58
N ILE A 102 28.82 8.76 -13.06
CA ILE A 102 28.34 7.58 -13.78
C ILE A 102 28.20 6.43 -12.78
N TYR A 103 27.01 5.86 -12.69
CA TYR A 103 26.70 4.76 -11.77
C TYR A 103 26.53 3.41 -12.49
N VAL A 104 26.17 3.45 -13.77
CA VAL A 104 26.01 2.26 -14.61
C VAL A 104 26.82 2.45 -15.87
N LYS A 105 27.58 1.42 -16.26
CA LYS A 105 28.23 1.36 -17.56
C LYS A 105 27.61 0.24 -18.38
N GLU A 106 27.15 0.55 -19.57
CA GLU A 106 26.64 -0.42 -20.53
C GLU A 106 27.78 -0.99 -21.37
N SER A 107 27.76 -2.31 -21.60
CA SER A 107 28.71 -2.99 -22.49
C SER A 107 28.02 -4.14 -23.22
N TYR A 108 28.64 -4.64 -24.29
CA TYR A 108 28.16 -5.79 -25.04
C TYR A 108 29.24 -6.87 -25.03
N ILE A 109 28.91 -8.05 -24.49
CA ILE A 109 29.77 -9.24 -24.51
C ILE A 109 29.00 -10.33 -25.25
N ASP A 110 29.58 -10.89 -26.32
CA ASP A 110 28.95 -11.95 -27.14
C ASP A 110 27.52 -11.62 -27.60
N ASN A 111 27.29 -10.39 -28.08
CA ASN A 111 25.99 -9.83 -28.47
C ASN A 111 24.94 -9.75 -27.34
N LYS A 112 25.34 -9.96 -26.08
CA LYS A 112 24.48 -9.74 -24.92
C LYS A 112 24.84 -8.42 -24.26
N LYS A 113 23.80 -7.67 -23.91
CA LYS A 113 23.93 -6.40 -23.21
C LYS A 113 24.16 -6.66 -21.72
N GLU A 114 25.23 -6.11 -21.18
CA GLU A 114 25.59 -6.21 -19.78
C GLU A 114 25.72 -4.83 -19.14
N TYR A 115 25.35 -4.74 -17.87
CA TYR A 115 25.54 -3.57 -17.03
C TYR A 115 26.61 -3.83 -15.98
N MET A 116 27.61 -2.96 -15.93
CA MET A 116 28.58 -2.92 -14.85
C MET A 116 28.15 -1.88 -13.81
N ILE A 117 28.20 -2.26 -12.53
CA ILE A 117 27.73 -1.45 -11.39
C ILE A 117 28.72 -1.58 -10.24
N ASN A 118 28.98 -0.48 -9.53
CA ASN A 118 29.80 -0.49 -8.32
C ASN A 118 28.94 -0.69 -7.05
N VAL A 119 28.85 -1.94 -6.60
CA VAL A 119 28.11 -2.33 -5.40
C VAL A 119 29.11 -2.50 -4.25
N ASN A 120 28.97 -1.71 -3.19
CA ASN A 120 29.83 -1.76 -1.99
C ASN A 120 31.34 -1.63 -2.27
N GLY A 121 31.74 -0.90 -3.31
CA GLY A 121 33.15 -0.71 -3.68
C GLY A 121 33.72 -1.80 -4.59
N SER A 122 32.91 -2.76 -5.02
CA SER A 122 33.28 -3.80 -5.99
C SER A 122 32.48 -3.63 -7.28
N LEU A 123 33.18 -3.67 -8.43
CA LEU A 123 32.56 -3.67 -9.74
C LEU A 123 31.99 -5.05 -10.06
N GLN A 124 30.71 -5.10 -10.37
CA GLN A 124 29.98 -6.33 -10.68
C GLN A 124 29.27 -6.15 -12.03
N ASN A 125 29.30 -7.19 -12.86
CA ASN A 125 28.63 -7.24 -14.15
C ASN A 125 27.36 -8.07 -14.04
N TYR A 126 26.33 -7.61 -14.73
CA TYR A 126 25.02 -8.23 -14.71
C TYR A 126 24.43 -8.23 -16.12
N ASP A 127 23.69 -9.29 -16.45
CA ASP A 127 22.90 -9.33 -17.67
C ASP A 127 21.80 -8.26 -17.60
N ALA A 128 21.67 -7.43 -18.65
CA ALA A 128 20.65 -6.39 -18.71
C ALA A 128 19.22 -6.95 -18.60
N ALA A 129 18.97 -8.21 -19.01
CA ALA A 129 17.67 -8.85 -18.85
C ALA A 129 17.29 -9.09 -17.36
N SER A 130 18.29 -9.15 -16.47
CA SER A 130 18.11 -9.38 -15.04
C SER A 130 17.99 -8.09 -14.21
N ILE A 131 18.17 -6.93 -14.86
CA ILE A 131 18.18 -5.61 -14.22
C ILE A 131 17.00 -4.76 -14.67
N GLU A 132 16.47 -3.98 -13.74
CA GLU A 132 15.64 -2.81 -14.00
C GLU A 132 16.43 -1.57 -13.62
N ILE A 133 16.44 -0.56 -14.47
CA ILE A 133 17.08 0.72 -14.18
C ILE A 133 15.99 1.79 -14.11
N GLU A 134 15.92 2.47 -12.97
CA GLU A 134 15.11 3.67 -12.78
C GLU A 134 16.03 4.89 -12.75
N GLU A 135 15.93 5.73 -13.77
CA GLU A 135 16.62 7.01 -13.84
C GLU A 135 15.71 8.13 -13.35
N ASN A 136 16.05 8.74 -12.20
CA ASN A 136 15.29 9.86 -11.64
C ASN A 136 16.20 10.76 -10.79
N ASN A 137 16.08 12.08 -10.97
CA ASN A 137 16.84 13.07 -10.20
C ASN A 137 16.61 13.01 -8.68
N TYR A 138 15.52 12.40 -8.21
CA TYR A 138 15.32 12.10 -6.79
C TYR A 138 16.50 11.31 -6.18
N TYR A 139 17.14 10.45 -6.98
CA TYR A 139 18.26 9.63 -6.55
C TYR A 139 19.63 10.33 -6.62
N ALA A 140 19.68 11.62 -6.97
CA ALA A 140 20.92 12.42 -7.07
C ALA A 140 21.86 12.25 -5.87
N ASN A 141 21.30 12.23 -4.66
CA ASN A 141 22.04 12.15 -3.40
C ASN A 141 21.98 10.76 -2.74
N SER A 142 21.17 9.85 -3.29
CA SER A 142 21.01 8.50 -2.76
C SER A 142 20.76 7.48 -3.87
N PRO A 143 21.76 7.20 -4.73
CA PRO A 143 21.70 6.12 -5.70
C PRO A 143 21.68 4.77 -4.98
N LYS A 144 20.86 3.84 -5.46
CA LYS A 144 20.63 2.56 -4.77
C LYS A 144 20.70 1.36 -5.71
N TYR A 145 21.10 0.26 -5.11
CA TYR A 145 20.93 -1.09 -5.61
C TYR A 145 19.92 -1.77 -4.70
N GLU A 146 18.88 -2.37 -5.29
CA GLU A 146 17.82 -3.05 -4.59
C GLU A 146 17.67 -4.48 -5.12
N GLU A 147 17.68 -5.45 -4.20
CA GLU A 147 17.29 -6.81 -4.52
C GLU A 147 15.79 -6.94 -4.34
N VAL A 148 15.08 -7.22 -5.43
CA VAL A 148 13.63 -7.21 -5.46
C VAL A 148 13.13 -8.60 -5.79
N ASN A 149 12.26 -9.13 -4.93
CA ASN A 149 11.49 -10.33 -5.23
C ASN A 149 10.15 -9.93 -5.82
N SER A 150 9.79 -10.53 -6.95
CA SER A 150 8.47 -10.40 -7.54
C SER A 150 7.63 -11.60 -7.15
N TYR A 151 6.44 -11.35 -6.62
CA TYR A 151 5.47 -12.37 -6.24
C TYR A 151 4.18 -12.20 -7.02
N LYS A 152 3.57 -13.35 -7.31
CA LYS A 152 2.19 -13.42 -7.77
C LYS A 152 1.30 -13.41 -6.53
N VAL A 153 0.56 -12.32 -6.36
CA VAL A 153 -0.42 -12.15 -5.29
C VAL A 153 -1.83 -12.12 -5.85
N TYR A 154 -2.79 -12.51 -5.03
CA TYR A 154 -4.20 -12.34 -5.35
C TYR A 154 -4.65 -10.93 -4.98
N GLU A 155 -5.40 -10.31 -5.87
CA GLU A 155 -6.06 -9.02 -5.64
C GLU A 155 -7.47 -9.06 -6.20
N LEU A 156 -8.39 -8.34 -5.58
CA LEU A 156 -9.71 -8.11 -6.14
C LEU A 156 -9.61 -7.29 -7.43
N THR A 157 -10.32 -7.71 -8.47
CA THR A 157 -10.15 -7.19 -9.84
C THR A 157 -10.78 -5.81 -10.10
N SER A 158 -11.59 -5.28 -9.19
CA SER A 158 -12.27 -3.99 -9.38
C SER A 158 -11.38 -2.83 -8.96
N SER A 159 -11.45 -1.71 -9.69
CA SER A 159 -10.63 -0.52 -9.45
C SER A 159 -11.30 0.54 -8.56
N ASN A 160 -12.47 0.25 -7.99
CA ASN A 160 -13.18 1.20 -7.13
C ASN A 160 -12.46 1.41 -5.79
N ILE A 161 -12.74 2.53 -5.12
CA ILE A 161 -12.00 2.94 -3.92
C ILE A 161 -12.12 1.94 -2.77
N ILE A 162 -13.30 1.32 -2.60
CA ILE A 162 -13.56 0.34 -1.55
C ILE A 162 -12.71 -0.90 -1.79
N VAL A 163 -12.69 -1.40 -3.04
CA VAL A 163 -11.96 -2.60 -3.41
C VAL A 163 -10.46 -2.40 -3.31
N LYS A 164 -9.94 -1.23 -3.74
CA LYS A 164 -8.55 -0.86 -3.50
C LYS A 164 -8.22 -0.90 -2.01
N SER A 165 -9.07 -0.28 -1.19
CA SER A 165 -8.88 -0.30 0.27
C SER A 165 -8.89 -1.71 0.87
N VAL A 166 -9.69 -2.63 0.33
CA VAL A 166 -9.69 -4.04 0.76
C VAL A 166 -8.40 -4.74 0.29
N ASN A 167 -7.96 -4.54 -0.96
CA ASN A 167 -6.69 -5.09 -1.44
C ASN A 167 -5.54 -4.65 -0.54
N ASP A 168 -5.44 -3.38 -0.18
CA ASP A 168 -4.37 -2.89 0.70
C ASP A 168 -4.38 -3.55 2.08
N ILE A 169 -5.56 -3.87 2.64
CA ILE A 169 -5.66 -4.58 3.93
C ILE A 169 -5.17 -6.03 3.81
N TYR A 170 -5.48 -6.71 2.69
CA TYR A 170 -5.31 -8.17 2.58
C TYR A 170 -4.11 -8.62 1.73
N VAL A 171 -3.57 -7.78 0.85
CA VAL A 171 -2.38 -8.09 0.03
C VAL A 171 -1.15 -8.25 0.92
N ASP A 172 -0.97 -7.34 1.89
CA ASP A 172 0.12 -7.43 2.87
C ASP A 172 0.01 -8.72 3.69
N VAL A 173 -1.22 -9.11 4.08
CA VAL A 173 -1.48 -10.38 4.77
C VAL A 173 -1.20 -11.59 3.86
N TYR A 174 -1.41 -11.48 2.56
CA TYR A 174 -1.13 -12.54 1.59
C TYR A 174 0.36 -12.73 1.31
N LEU A 175 1.14 -11.64 1.32
CA LEU A 175 2.59 -11.66 1.23
C LEU A 175 3.20 -12.30 2.49
N ASP A 176 2.72 -11.93 3.68
CA ASP A 176 3.26 -12.40 4.96
C ASP A 176 2.90 -13.87 5.28
N LYS A 177 1.72 -14.35 4.85
CA LYS A 177 1.27 -15.73 5.12
C LYS A 177 1.83 -16.81 4.19
N GLY A 178 2.72 -16.47 3.27
CA GLY A 178 3.37 -17.43 2.36
C GLY A 178 2.43 -18.07 1.33
N THR A 179 1.25 -17.48 1.11
CA THR A 179 0.32 -17.87 0.03
C THR A 179 0.64 -17.18 -1.30
N SER A 180 1.62 -16.27 -1.29
CA SER A 180 2.19 -15.67 -2.49
C SER A 180 3.05 -16.71 -3.24
N THR A 181 2.98 -16.70 -4.56
CA THR A 181 3.86 -17.55 -5.38
C THR A 181 5.04 -16.71 -5.85
N PHE A 182 6.26 -17.04 -5.41
CA PHE A 182 7.47 -16.41 -5.92
C PHE A 182 7.56 -16.62 -7.44
N LEU A 183 7.82 -15.54 -8.18
CA LEU A 183 7.99 -15.58 -9.64
C LEU A 183 9.46 -15.54 -10.00
N TYR A 184 10.15 -14.48 -9.62
CA TYR A 184 11.56 -14.27 -9.92
C TYR A 184 12.17 -13.22 -9.00
N LYS A 185 13.50 -13.23 -8.93
CA LYS A 185 14.31 -12.17 -8.31
C LYS A 185 14.84 -11.27 -9.42
N LYS A 186 14.72 -9.96 -9.25
CA LYS A 186 15.28 -8.95 -10.15
C LYS A 186 16.14 -7.98 -9.36
N ILE A 187 17.12 -7.40 -10.03
CA ILE A 187 17.95 -6.33 -9.46
C ILE A 187 17.38 -5.00 -9.96
N HIS A 188 17.04 -4.10 -9.04
CA HIS A 188 16.56 -2.77 -9.36
C HIS A 188 17.63 -1.74 -9.01
N ILE A 189 18.00 -0.91 -9.97
CA ILE A 189 19.07 0.08 -9.87
C ILE A 189 18.46 1.47 -10.01
N CYS A 190 18.45 2.22 -8.91
CA CYS A 190 17.88 3.54 -8.84
C CYS A 190 19.00 4.58 -8.89
N ILE A 191 19.10 5.33 -9.98
CA ILE A 191 20.20 6.24 -10.26
C ILE A 191 19.71 7.62 -10.72
N PRO A 192 20.54 8.67 -10.63
CA PRO A 192 20.19 9.98 -11.16
C PRO A 192 20.10 9.95 -12.68
N GLU A 193 19.32 10.85 -13.28
CA GLU A 193 19.18 10.90 -14.74
C GLU A 193 20.50 11.19 -15.46
N ASN A 194 20.71 10.53 -16.60
CA ASN A 194 21.91 10.64 -17.43
C ASN A 194 23.16 10.16 -16.69
N SER A 195 23.02 9.13 -15.85
CA SER A 195 24.13 8.52 -15.13
C SER A 195 24.54 7.15 -15.68
N ILE A 196 24.01 6.80 -16.86
CA ILE A 196 24.36 5.62 -17.63
C ILE A 196 25.37 6.03 -18.70
N ASP A 197 26.52 5.35 -18.71
CA ASP A 197 27.51 5.48 -19.78
C ASP A 197 27.25 4.43 -20.86
N ASN A 198 26.80 4.90 -22.02
CA ASN A 198 26.52 4.08 -23.20
C ASN A 198 27.71 4.03 -24.18
N SER A 199 28.90 4.47 -23.77
CA SER A 199 30.06 4.46 -24.66
C SER A 199 30.48 3.01 -24.99
N THR A 200 30.06 2.57 -26.19
CA THR A 200 30.56 1.37 -26.84
C THR A 200 32.04 1.54 -27.11
N ASN A 201 32.87 0.73 -26.44
CA ASN A 201 34.22 0.44 -26.90
C ASN A 201 34.17 -0.65 -27.97
#